data_AF-A0A2U0AJ63-F1
#
_entry.id   AF-A0A2U0AJ63-F1
#
_cell.length_a   1.000
_cell.length_b   1.000
_cell.length_c   1.000
_cell.angle_alpha   90.00
_cell.angle_beta   90.00
_cell.angle_gamma   90.00
#
_symmetry.space_group_name_H-M   'P 1'
#
loop_
_entity.id
_entity.type
_entity.pdbx_description
1 polymer ?
#
loop_
_entity_poly.entity_id
_entity_poly.type
_entity_poly.pdbx_seq_one_letter_code
_entity_poly.pdbx_strand_id
1 'polypeptide(L)'
;MPNGNYAPMSFGPLGRCWQPRLQLAGTIDQDWVENIYPLPPADFDAGYFQAAPADQQIPYPQGGERVFLGNLTPEGSTSFTLPELDVPVVFFYKKGESVKKKAVMDTIVLEPDQGLFTITWRAFTPLKENILEIPQVLVGRKSRGWWRAREFGKTYYPSLDHMMRDRKKRIDPDE
;
A
#
# COMPACT_ATOMS: atom_id res chain seq x y z
N MET A 1 -38.11 -2.60 9.31
CA MET A 1 -39.21 -3.59 9.16
C MET A 1 -38.82 -4.52 8.02
N PRO A 2 -39.11 -5.82 8.08
CA PRO A 2 -38.66 -6.79 7.08
C PRO A 2 -39.11 -6.49 5.63
N ASN A 3 -40.20 -5.74 5.44
CA ASN A 3 -40.81 -5.46 4.14
C ASN A 3 -40.49 -4.05 3.58
N GLY A 4 -39.40 -3.43 4.03
CA GLY A 4 -38.97 -2.12 3.51
C GLY A 4 -38.31 -2.23 2.13
N ASN A 5 -38.33 -1.15 1.36
CA ASN A 5 -37.53 -1.05 0.14
C ASN A 5 -36.09 -0.67 0.53
N TYR A 6 -35.23 -1.68 0.67
CA TYR A 6 -33.83 -1.51 1.05
C TYR A 6 -32.93 -1.69 -0.17
N ALA A 7 -31.92 -0.83 -0.29
CA ALA A 7 -30.85 -1.09 -1.25
C ALA A 7 -30.11 -2.38 -0.84
N PRO A 8 -29.73 -3.25 -1.80
CA PRO A 8 -28.88 -4.39 -1.49
C PRO A 8 -27.51 -3.88 -1.01
N MET A 9 -27.05 -4.41 0.12
CA MET A 9 -25.78 -4.04 0.74
C MET A 9 -24.88 -5.27 0.88
N SER A 10 -23.57 -5.05 0.82
CA SER A 10 -22.57 -6.09 1.03
C SER A 10 -21.32 -5.48 1.65
N PHE A 11 -20.65 -6.24 2.52
CA PHE A 11 -19.33 -5.92 3.06
C PHE A 11 -18.18 -6.39 2.17
N GLY A 12 -18.51 -6.96 0.99
CA GLY A 12 -17.53 -7.42 0.03
C GLY A 12 -17.03 -6.32 -0.91
N PRO A 13 -15.86 -6.52 -1.53
CA PRO A 13 -15.32 -5.59 -2.51
C PRO A 13 -16.19 -5.54 -3.80
N LEU A 14 -16.26 -4.37 -4.41
CA LEU A 14 -16.91 -4.15 -5.70
C LEU A 14 -16.00 -4.58 -6.85
N GLY A 15 -16.53 -5.37 -7.78
CA GLY A 15 -15.81 -5.80 -8.98
C GLY A 15 -15.51 -4.63 -9.93
N ARG A 16 -14.36 -4.68 -10.63
CA ARG A 16 -13.93 -3.64 -11.59
C ARG A 16 -14.90 -3.42 -12.75
N CYS A 17 -15.58 -4.49 -13.19
CA CYS A 17 -16.55 -4.45 -14.28
C CYS A 17 -17.97 -4.10 -13.80
N TRP A 18 -18.19 -3.89 -12.51
CA TRP A 18 -19.51 -3.57 -11.98
C TRP A 18 -19.80 -2.09 -12.12
N GLN A 19 -21.07 -1.76 -12.34
CA GLN A 19 -21.52 -0.41 -12.64
C GLN A 19 -20.94 0.69 -11.72
N PRO A 20 -20.83 0.51 -10.39
CA PRO A 20 -20.28 1.56 -9.51
C PRO A 20 -18.84 1.96 -9.82
N ARG A 21 -18.03 1.02 -10.33
CA ARG A 21 -16.64 1.27 -10.70
C ARG A 21 -16.49 1.52 -12.19
N LEU A 22 -17.23 0.81 -13.04
CA LEU A 22 -17.14 0.91 -14.49
C LEU A 22 -17.36 2.34 -14.99
N GLN A 23 -18.28 3.09 -14.37
CA GLN A 23 -18.53 4.49 -14.73
C GLN A 23 -17.35 5.43 -14.48
N LEU A 24 -16.39 5.03 -13.64
CA LEU A 24 -15.18 5.81 -13.33
C LEU A 24 -14.02 5.51 -14.28
N ALA A 25 -14.17 4.53 -15.18
CA ALA A 25 -13.15 4.12 -16.14
C ALA A 25 -12.91 5.16 -17.26
N GLY A 26 -13.76 6.20 -17.33
CA GLY A 26 -13.76 7.18 -18.40
C GLY A 26 -14.34 6.63 -19.71
N THR A 27 -14.32 7.48 -20.73
CA THR A 27 -14.87 7.18 -22.05
C THR A 27 -13.88 6.38 -22.90
N ILE A 28 -14.28 5.18 -23.33
CA ILE A 28 -13.46 4.28 -24.16
C ILE A 28 -14.16 4.12 -25.52
N ASP A 29 -13.92 5.06 -26.43
CA ASP A 29 -14.46 5.09 -27.78
C ASP A 29 -13.36 4.97 -28.85
N GLN A 30 -13.73 5.09 -30.13
CA GLN A 30 -12.77 4.95 -31.24
C GLN A 30 -11.71 6.06 -31.23
N ASP A 31 -12.06 7.28 -30.79
CA ASP A 31 -11.09 8.38 -30.69
C ASP A 31 -10.03 8.06 -29.63
N TRP A 32 -10.45 7.53 -28.46
CA TRP A 32 -9.50 7.04 -27.46
C TRP A 32 -8.56 5.96 -28.04
N VAL A 33 -9.10 4.99 -28.78
CA VAL A 33 -8.29 3.91 -29.38
C VAL A 33 -7.25 4.46 -30.37
N GLU A 34 -7.63 5.42 -31.21
CA GLU A 34 -6.77 5.94 -32.28
C GLU A 34 -5.77 6.98 -31.79
N ASN A 35 -6.15 7.82 -30.81
CA ASN A 35 -5.42 9.05 -30.48
C ASN A 35 -4.91 9.13 -29.03
N ILE A 36 -5.47 8.38 -28.07
CA ILE A 36 -5.15 8.51 -26.64
C ILE A 36 -4.44 7.26 -26.09
N TYR A 37 -4.82 6.07 -26.55
CA TYR A 37 -4.21 4.81 -26.14
C TYR A 37 -2.68 4.88 -26.29
N PRO A 38 -1.90 4.43 -25.29
CA PRO A 38 -2.27 3.63 -24.10
C PRO A 38 -2.54 4.45 -22.81
N LEU A 39 -2.75 5.76 -22.91
CA LEU A 39 -3.01 6.60 -21.73
C LEU A 39 -4.47 6.49 -21.28
N PRO A 40 -4.77 6.72 -19.98
CA PRO A 40 -6.15 6.82 -19.51
C PRO A 40 -6.93 7.93 -20.23
N PRO A 41 -8.25 7.76 -20.45
CA PRO A 41 -9.12 8.84 -20.92
C PRO A 41 -9.02 10.10 -20.04
N ALA A 42 -9.34 11.26 -20.60
CA ALA A 42 -9.28 12.54 -19.87
C ALA A 42 -10.30 12.63 -18.72
N ASP A 43 -11.42 11.92 -18.83
CA ASP A 43 -12.49 11.80 -17.83
C ASP A 43 -12.31 10.60 -16.89
N PHE A 44 -11.14 9.94 -16.92
CA PHE A 44 -10.83 8.87 -15.98
C PHE A 44 -10.77 9.36 -14.53
N ASP A 45 -11.49 8.69 -13.64
CA ASP A 45 -11.46 8.96 -12.20
C ASP A 45 -10.66 7.88 -11.47
N ALA A 46 -9.65 8.28 -10.70
CA ALA A 46 -8.82 7.36 -9.91
C ALA A 46 -9.63 6.55 -8.87
N GLY A 47 -10.82 7.02 -8.48
CA GLY A 47 -11.81 6.27 -7.70
C GLY A 47 -12.18 4.93 -8.33
N TYR A 48 -11.96 4.74 -9.64
CA TYR A 48 -12.05 3.45 -10.33
C TYR A 48 -11.29 2.33 -9.61
N PHE A 49 -10.15 2.64 -8.99
CA PHE A 49 -9.32 1.67 -8.27
C PHE A 49 -9.83 1.34 -6.87
N GLN A 50 -10.78 2.10 -6.32
CA GLN A 50 -11.35 1.83 -5.00
C GLN A 50 -12.33 0.65 -5.07
N ALA A 51 -11.99 -0.41 -4.33
CA ALA A 51 -12.81 -1.62 -4.26
C ALA A 51 -13.84 -1.56 -3.13
N ALA A 52 -13.63 -0.72 -2.11
CA ALA A 52 -14.59 -0.57 -1.02
C ALA A 52 -15.87 0.13 -1.51
N PRO A 53 -17.07 -0.40 -1.18
CA PRO A 53 -18.33 0.32 -1.34
C PRO A 53 -18.29 1.73 -0.71
N ALA A 54 -19.03 2.68 -1.27
CA ALA A 54 -18.96 4.09 -0.87
C ALA A 54 -19.27 4.32 0.63
N ASP A 55 -20.17 3.54 1.21
CA ASP A 55 -20.53 3.56 2.63
C ASP A 55 -19.45 2.96 3.55
N GLN A 56 -18.44 2.28 2.98
CA GLN A 56 -17.30 1.69 3.67
C GLN A 56 -16.01 2.48 3.43
N GLN A 57 -16.09 3.63 2.76
CA GLN A 57 -14.96 4.52 2.56
C GLN A 57 -14.93 5.58 3.67
N ILE A 58 -13.77 5.72 4.29
CA ILE A 58 -13.52 6.68 5.36
C ILE A 58 -12.28 7.51 5.03
N PRO A 59 -12.07 8.67 5.69
CA PRO A 59 -10.77 9.33 5.67
C PRO A 59 -9.67 8.36 6.08
N TYR A 60 -8.45 8.58 5.59
CA TYR A 60 -7.32 7.71 5.90
C TYR A 60 -7.15 7.51 7.41
N PRO A 61 -7.15 6.25 7.89
CA PRO A 61 -6.86 5.97 9.29
C PRO A 61 -5.49 6.50 9.71
N GLN A 62 -5.38 6.92 10.95
CA GLN A 62 -4.16 7.44 11.56
C GLN A 62 -3.48 6.40 12.47
N GLY A 63 -4.20 5.37 12.90
CA GLY A 63 -3.79 4.44 13.95
C GLY A 63 -4.35 4.84 15.31
N GLY A 64 -4.52 3.86 16.20
CA GLY A 64 -5.10 4.07 17.53
C GLY A 64 -6.63 4.09 17.56
N GLU A 65 -7.31 4.08 16.40
CA GLU A 65 -8.77 4.01 16.35
C GLU A 65 -9.29 2.69 16.90
N ARG A 66 -10.44 2.75 17.57
CA ARG A 66 -11.13 1.55 18.06
C ARG A 66 -12.09 1.04 16.98
N VAL A 67 -11.93 -0.24 16.63
CA VAL A 67 -12.79 -0.96 15.70
C VAL A 67 -13.77 -1.82 16.49
N PHE A 68 -15.04 -1.76 16.11
CA PHE A 68 -16.12 -2.57 16.68
C PHE A 68 -16.80 -3.36 15.57
N LEU A 69 -16.89 -4.67 15.76
CA LEU A 69 -17.59 -5.60 14.88
C LEU A 69 -18.82 -6.12 15.63
N GLY A 70 -20.01 -5.82 15.12
CA GLY A 70 -21.28 -6.29 15.68
C GLY A 70 -21.91 -7.32 14.77
N ASN A 71 -22.21 -8.52 15.30
CA ASN A 71 -22.79 -9.64 14.57
C ASN A 71 -22.00 -10.08 13.32
N LEU A 72 -20.69 -9.81 13.30
CA LEU A 72 -19.78 -10.25 12.24
C LEU A 72 -18.87 -11.40 12.68
N THR A 73 -18.96 -11.81 13.95
CA THR A 73 -18.18 -12.90 14.54
C THR A 73 -19.10 -13.80 15.38
N PRO A 74 -18.73 -15.08 15.64
CA PRO A 74 -19.51 -15.98 16.48
C PRO A 74 -19.79 -15.44 17.90
N GLU A 75 -18.92 -14.58 18.42
CA GLU A 75 -19.05 -13.96 19.74
C GLU A 75 -20.13 -12.85 19.77
N GLY A 76 -20.67 -12.46 18.61
CA GLY A 76 -21.69 -11.43 18.48
C GLY A 76 -21.17 -9.99 18.64
N SER A 77 -20.09 -9.79 19.39
CA SER A 77 -19.38 -8.52 19.48
C SER A 77 -17.88 -8.70 19.68
N THR A 78 -17.10 -8.13 18.76
CA THR A 78 -15.63 -8.15 18.82
C THR A 78 -15.10 -6.72 18.68
N SER A 79 -14.07 -6.37 19.44
CA SER A 79 -13.43 -5.06 19.31
C SER A 79 -11.92 -5.11 19.50
N PHE A 80 -11.21 -4.24 18.79
CA PHE A 80 -9.76 -4.12 18.86
C PHE A 80 -9.34 -2.69 18.49
N THR A 81 -8.06 -2.37 18.70
CA THR A 81 -7.50 -1.05 18.38
C THR A 81 -6.52 -1.19 17.22
N LEU A 82 -6.61 -0.29 16.24
CA LEU A 82 -5.66 -0.26 15.13
C LEU A 82 -4.26 0.08 15.65
N PRO A 83 -3.20 -0.59 15.15
CA PRO A 83 -1.85 -0.34 15.60
C PRO A 83 -1.38 1.05 15.12
N GLU A 84 -0.68 1.76 16.00
CA GLU A 84 0.00 3.01 15.65
C GLU A 84 1.39 2.67 15.08
N LEU A 85 1.49 2.65 13.75
CA LEU A 85 2.74 2.34 13.04
C LEU A 85 3.13 3.47 12.09
N ASP A 86 4.32 4.03 12.32
CA ASP A 86 4.96 4.96 11.39
C ASP A 86 5.81 4.16 10.38
N VAL A 87 5.39 4.20 9.11
CA VAL A 87 6.06 3.50 8.00
C VAL A 87 6.71 4.52 7.06
N PRO A 88 7.94 4.98 7.36
CA PRO A 88 8.67 5.85 6.45
C PRO A 88 9.16 5.06 5.24
N VAL A 89 9.09 5.68 4.07
CA VAL A 89 9.54 5.15 2.79
C VAL A 89 10.54 6.11 2.17
N VAL A 90 11.67 5.59 1.72
CA VAL A 90 12.70 6.39 1.03
C VAL A 90 12.92 5.85 -0.36
N PHE A 91 12.67 6.70 -1.36
CA PHE A 91 12.92 6.42 -2.77
C PHE A 91 14.30 6.97 -3.13
N PHE A 92 15.21 6.09 -3.56
CA PHE A 92 16.54 6.48 -3.99
C PHE A 92 16.56 6.59 -5.51
N TYR A 93 16.74 7.81 -6.01
CA TYR A 93 16.86 8.08 -7.44
C TYR A 93 18.29 7.82 -7.92
N LYS A 94 18.47 7.38 -9.18
CA LYS A 94 19.81 7.28 -9.81
C LYS A 94 20.48 8.64 -9.91
N LYS A 95 19.69 9.66 -10.21
CA LYS A 95 20.12 11.06 -10.36
C LYS A 95 19.25 11.93 -9.44
N GLY A 96 19.90 12.81 -8.68
CA GLY A 96 19.22 13.72 -7.76
C GLY A 96 19.06 13.17 -6.34
N GLU A 97 18.29 13.90 -5.54
CA GLU A 97 18.11 13.60 -4.11
C GLU A 97 17.11 12.46 -3.87
N SER A 98 17.32 11.73 -2.77
CA SER A 98 16.35 10.74 -2.30
C SER A 98 15.10 11.42 -1.77
N VAL A 99 13.92 10.90 -2.12
CA VAL A 99 12.64 11.41 -1.62
C VAL A 99 12.19 10.57 -0.44
N LYS A 100 11.97 11.22 0.71
CA LYS A 100 11.39 10.59 1.90
C LYS A 100 9.90 10.88 1.94
N LYS A 101 9.07 9.85 2.10
CA LYS A 101 7.63 9.96 2.30
C LYS A 101 7.22 9.15 3.52
N LYS A 102 6.10 9.52 4.13
CA LYS A 102 5.38 8.64 5.06
C LYS A 102 4.35 7.88 4.26
N ALA A 103 4.32 6.56 4.40
CA ALA A 103 3.23 5.77 3.82
C ALA A 103 1.96 6.02 4.63
N VAL A 104 0.85 6.18 3.93
CA VAL A 104 -0.47 6.43 4.51
C VAL A 104 -1.17 5.09 4.69
N MET A 105 -1.78 4.86 5.86
CA MET A 105 -2.68 3.73 6.07
C MET A 105 -3.92 3.97 5.21
N ASP A 106 -4.13 3.16 4.16
CA ASP A 106 -5.17 3.46 3.17
C ASP A 106 -6.24 2.39 3.00
N THR A 107 -5.95 1.16 3.42
CA THR A 107 -6.88 0.04 3.26
C THR A 107 -6.83 -0.84 4.50
N ILE A 108 -8.01 -1.13 5.06
CA ILE A 108 -8.19 -2.13 6.11
C ILE A 108 -9.11 -3.20 5.54
N VAL A 109 -8.64 -4.44 5.56
CA VAL A 109 -9.44 -5.63 5.21
C VAL A 109 -9.70 -6.40 6.49
N LEU A 110 -10.98 -6.64 6.78
CA LEU A 110 -11.40 -7.43 7.92
C LEU A 110 -11.78 -8.82 7.42
N GLU A 111 -11.26 -9.85 8.08
CA GLU A 111 -11.60 -11.25 7.80
C GLU A 111 -12.11 -11.88 9.11
N PRO A 112 -13.36 -11.55 9.53
CA PRO A 112 -13.87 -11.89 10.85
C PRO A 112 -13.90 -13.40 11.11
N ASP A 113 -14.22 -14.20 10.10
CA ASP A 113 -14.25 -15.67 10.17
C ASP A 113 -12.88 -16.26 10.53
N GLN A 114 -11.79 -15.57 10.16
CA GLN A 114 -10.42 -15.98 10.48
C GLN A 114 -9.86 -15.27 11.72
N GLY A 115 -10.62 -14.32 12.30
CA GLY A 115 -10.17 -13.52 13.44
C GLY A 115 -8.97 -12.64 13.13
N LEU A 116 -8.80 -12.23 11.87
CA LEU A 116 -7.66 -11.41 11.45
C LEU A 116 -8.10 -10.17 10.67
N PHE A 117 -7.19 -9.20 10.58
CA PHE A 117 -7.32 -8.07 9.69
C PHE A 117 -5.98 -7.76 9.04
N THR A 118 -6.05 -7.20 7.84
CA THR A 118 -4.88 -6.77 7.08
C THR A 118 -4.94 -5.26 6.88
N ILE A 119 -3.81 -4.59 7.09
CA ILE A 119 -3.67 -3.16 6.84
C ILE A 119 -2.66 -2.94 5.72
N THR A 120 -3.01 -2.07 4.78
CA THR A 120 -2.09 -1.60 3.74
C THR A 120 -1.64 -0.18 4.02
N TRP A 121 -0.32 0.02 4.05
CA TRP A 121 0.29 1.35 3.99
C TRP A 121 0.82 1.59 2.58
N ARG A 122 0.47 2.74 1.99
CA ARG A 122 0.84 3.08 0.61
C ARG A 122 1.63 4.38 0.54
N ALA A 123 2.69 4.36 -0.24
CA ALA A 123 3.45 5.52 -0.67
C ALA A 123 3.74 5.40 -2.16
N PHE A 124 3.65 6.50 -2.89
CA PHE A 124 3.99 6.55 -4.31
C PHE A 124 4.85 7.77 -4.60
N THR A 125 5.60 7.75 -5.68
CA THR A 125 6.31 8.91 -6.22
C THR A 125 6.21 8.89 -7.74
N PRO A 126 5.92 10.03 -8.40
CA PRO A 126 5.86 10.07 -9.85
C PRO A 126 7.25 9.80 -10.42
N LEU A 127 7.26 9.08 -11.54
CA LEU A 127 8.48 8.89 -12.32
C LEU A 127 8.64 10.02 -13.33
N LYS A 128 9.88 10.43 -13.62
CA LYS A 128 10.18 11.54 -14.54
C LYS A 128 10.71 11.10 -15.89
N GLU A 129 11.64 10.15 -15.90
CA GLU A 129 12.33 9.70 -17.10
C GLU A 129 11.89 8.29 -17.52
N ASN A 130 12.09 7.30 -16.64
CA ASN A 130 11.81 5.90 -16.95
C ASN A 130 11.72 5.04 -15.68
N ILE A 131 11.27 3.79 -15.83
CA ILE A 131 11.10 2.83 -14.73
C ILE A 131 12.38 2.52 -13.94
N LEU A 132 13.56 2.73 -14.52
CA LEU A 132 14.84 2.43 -13.89
C LEU A 132 15.41 3.62 -13.11
N GLU A 133 14.71 4.74 -13.00
CA GLU A 133 15.19 5.92 -12.29
C GLU A 133 15.25 5.72 -10.77
N ILE A 134 14.48 4.78 -10.21
CA ILE A 134 14.49 4.42 -8.79
C ILE A 134 15.06 3.01 -8.63
N PRO A 135 16.38 2.85 -8.50
CA PRO A 135 17.01 1.54 -8.34
C PRO A 135 16.70 0.89 -7.00
N GLN A 136 16.26 1.66 -6.00
CA GLN A 136 16.03 1.14 -4.67
C GLN A 136 14.97 1.93 -3.91
N VAL A 137 14.17 1.19 -3.15
CA VAL A 137 13.25 1.73 -2.15
C VAL A 137 13.60 1.12 -0.79
N LEU A 138 13.65 1.95 0.24
CA LEU A 138 13.77 1.51 1.62
C LEU A 138 12.41 1.72 2.32
N VAL A 139 11.89 0.67 2.92
CA VAL A 139 10.71 0.71 3.79
C VAL A 139 11.15 0.55 5.24
N GLY A 140 10.65 1.42 6.11
CA GLY A 140 10.93 1.42 7.53
C GLY A 140 12.18 2.21 7.92
N ARG A 141 12.49 2.16 9.22
CA ARG A 141 13.60 2.92 9.82
C ARG A 141 14.91 2.13 9.76
N LYS A 142 16.02 2.83 9.52
CA LYS A 142 17.38 2.29 9.60
C LYS A 142 18.20 3.08 10.61
N SER A 143 19.20 2.42 11.20
CA SER A 143 20.10 3.03 12.18
C SER A 143 20.93 4.16 11.56
N ARG A 144 21.41 5.09 12.39
CA ARG A 144 22.34 6.16 11.93
C ARG A 144 23.59 5.59 11.27
N GLY A 145 24.10 4.46 11.78
CA GLY A 145 25.25 3.77 11.19
C GLY A 145 24.98 3.25 9.78
N TRP A 146 23.77 2.76 9.52
CA TRP A 146 23.37 2.31 8.17
C TRP A 146 23.35 3.48 7.19
N TRP A 147 22.75 4.62 7.58
CA TRP A 147 22.73 5.83 6.77
C TRP A 147 24.13 6.33 6.46
N ARG A 148 25.01 6.38 7.47
CA ARG A 148 26.41 6.79 7.30
C ARG A 148 27.17 5.84 6.38
N ALA A 149 27.02 4.53 6.58
CA ALA A 149 27.66 3.54 5.72
C ALA A 149 27.25 3.71 4.25
N ARG A 150 25.95 3.92 3.99
CA ARG A 150 25.43 4.21 2.65
C ARG A 150 26.04 5.47 2.03
N GLU A 151 26.07 6.57 2.79
CA GLU A 151 26.63 7.86 2.34
C GLU A 151 28.09 7.74 1.92
N PHE A 152 28.88 6.94 2.65
CA PHE A 152 30.29 6.68 2.33
C PHE A 152 30.51 5.49 1.39
N GLY A 153 29.46 4.90 0.80
CA GLY A 153 29.57 3.74 -0.10
C GLY A 153 30.11 2.47 0.58
N LYS A 154 29.99 2.37 1.91
CA LYS A 154 30.48 1.24 2.72
C LYS A 154 29.38 0.20 2.94
N THR A 155 29.78 -1.06 3.01
CA THR A 155 28.89 -2.14 3.46
C THR A 155 28.55 -1.94 4.93
N TYR A 156 27.26 -1.92 5.25
CA TYR A 156 26.79 -1.90 6.64
C TYR A 156 26.66 -3.31 7.19
N TYR A 157 27.22 -3.55 8.37
CA TYR A 157 27.00 -4.76 9.16
C TYR A 157 26.21 -4.42 10.43
N PRO A 158 25.07 -5.09 10.69
CA PRO A 158 24.29 -4.86 11.91
C PRO A 158 25.06 -5.22 13.19
N SER A 159 26.00 -6.17 13.11
CA SER A 159 26.84 -6.62 14.22
C SER A 159 28.21 -7.11 13.73
N LEU A 160 29.18 -7.22 14.65
CA LEU A 160 30.50 -7.81 14.39
C LEU A 160 30.38 -9.27 13.94
N ASP A 161 29.51 -10.05 14.58
CA ASP A 161 29.24 -11.44 14.20
C ASP A 161 28.74 -11.55 12.75
N HIS A 162 27.83 -10.67 12.33
CA HIS A 162 27.37 -10.60 10.94
C HIS A 162 28.52 -10.29 9.96
N MET A 163 29.42 -9.38 10.35
CA MET A 163 30.61 -9.05 9.56
C MET A 163 31.58 -10.24 9.44
N MET A 164 31.80 -10.97 10.52
CA MET A 164 32.67 -12.16 10.50
C MET A 164 32.10 -13.27 9.61
N ARG A 165 30.78 -13.49 9.65
CA ARG A 165 30.12 -14.47 8.76
C ARG A 165 30.23 -14.09 7.29
N ASP A 166 30.00 -12.82 6.96
CA ASP A 166 30.17 -12.35 5.57
C ASP A 166 31.61 -12.49 5.09
N ARG A 167 32.58 -12.16 5.96
CA ARG A 167 34.01 -12.34 5.66
C ARG A 167 34.35 -13.81 5.42
N LYS A 168 33.83 -14.74 6.24
CA LYS A 168 34.06 -16.18 6.04
C LYS A 168 33.53 -16.64 4.68
N LYS A 169 32.31 -16.26 4.31
CA LYS A 169 31.70 -16.58 3.00
C LYS A 169 32.47 -16.06 1.79
N ARG A 170 33.14 -14.91 1.91
CA ARG A 170 33.97 -14.37 0.82
C ARG A 170 35.30 -15.09 0.66
N ILE A 171 35.80 -15.69 1.74
CA ILE A 171 37.08 -16.42 1.75
C ILE A 171 36.87 -17.87 1.34
N ASP A 172 35.71 -18.45 1.68
CA ASP A 172 35.35 -19.83 1.34
C ASP A 172 33.91 -19.88 0.80
N PRO A 173 33.71 -19.77 -0.53
CA PRO A 173 32.38 -19.72 -1.12
C PRO A 173 31.70 -21.08 -1.31
N ASP A 174 32.44 -22.19 -1.17
CA ASP A 174 32.01 -23.56 -1.53
C ASP A 174 31.78 -24.50 -0.31
N GLU A 175 31.71 -23.96 0.92
CA GLU A 175 31.20 -24.63 2.15
C GLU A 175 29.73 -24.26 2.44
#